data_AF-A0A961IZP1-F1
#
_entry.id   AF-A0A961IZP1-F1
#
_cell.length_a   1.000
_cell.length_b   1.000
_cell.length_c   1.000
_cell.angle_alpha   90.00
_cell.angle_beta   90.00
_cell.angle_gamma   90.00
#
_symmetry.space_group_name_H-M   'P 1'
#
loop_
_entity.id
_entity.type
_entity.pdbx_description
1 polymer ?
#
loop_
_entity_poly.entity_id
_entity_poly.type
_entity_poly.pdbx_seq_one_letter_code
_entity_poly.pdbx_strand_id
1 'polypeptide(L)' 'DDDLSYLQNRGEVPMFTATRSSVREAGRHAAHMLIEMVENPEAGLSQELLEAELILGLSTGPRMQNAAE' A
#
# COMPACT_ATOMS: atom_id res chain seq x y z
N ASP A 1 -0.46 -3.86 0.77
CA ASP A 1 -0.52 -4.44 2.11
C ASP A 1 -1.91 -4.23 2.69
N ASP A 2 -2.90 -4.70 1.94
CA ASP A 2 -4.30 -4.51 2.28
C ASP A 2 -4.77 -5.81 2.84
N ASP A 3 -4.92 -5.86 4.17
CA ASP A 3 -5.93 -6.73 4.73
C ASP A 3 -5.74 -8.22 4.40
N LEU A 4 -4.52 -8.57 3.97
CA LEU A 4 -4.13 -9.91 3.65
C LEU A 4 -4.47 -10.71 4.90
N SER A 5 -5.21 -11.80 4.71
CA SER A 5 -5.80 -12.56 5.80
C SER A 5 -4.76 -13.00 6.84
N TYR A 6 -3.48 -13.00 6.47
CA TYR A 6 -2.32 -13.35 7.28
C TYR A 6 -1.51 -12.16 7.86
N LEU A 7 -1.85 -10.89 7.54
CA LEU A 7 -1.18 -9.70 8.11
C LEU A 7 -2.20 -8.60 8.42
N GLN A 8 -3.09 -8.86 9.39
CA GLN A 8 -4.15 -7.92 9.73
C GLN A 8 -3.61 -6.77 10.60
N ASN A 9 -3.62 -5.56 10.06
CA ASN A 9 -3.36 -4.31 10.79
C ASN A 9 -4.67 -3.51 11.00
N ARG A 10 -5.74 -4.20 11.43
CA ARG A 10 -7.15 -3.78 11.34
C ARG A 10 -7.77 -3.20 12.62
N GLY A 11 -6.97 -2.95 13.67
CA GLY A 11 -7.48 -2.34 14.89
C GLY A 11 -8.01 -0.92 14.65
N GLU A 12 -8.91 -0.43 15.52
CA GLU A 12 -9.33 1.00 15.53
C GLU A 12 -8.11 1.93 15.57
N VAL A 13 -7.07 1.50 16.30
CA VAL A 13 -5.70 1.99 16.14
C VAL A 13 -4.84 0.83 15.62
N PRO A 14 -4.15 0.98 14.47
CA PRO A 14 -3.25 -0.03 13.93
C PRO A 14 -2.09 -0.36 14.88
N MET A 15 -1.66 -1.63 14.93
CA MET A 15 -0.53 -2.04 15.76
C MET A 15 0.78 -1.47 15.21
N PHE A 16 0.94 -1.48 13.88
CA PHE A 16 2.14 -1.02 13.21
C PHE A 16 1.86 0.25 12.40
N THR A 17 2.81 1.18 12.46
CA THR A 17 2.93 2.24 11.45
C THR A 17 3.42 1.63 10.16
N ALA A 18 2.74 1.93 9.05
CA ALA A 18 3.04 1.34 7.76
C ALA A 18 2.72 2.30 6.61
N THR A 19 3.42 2.14 5.49
CA THR A 19 2.99 2.69 4.21
C THR A 19 2.04 1.70 3.55
N ARG A 20 0.78 2.09 3.36
CA ARG A 20 -0.26 1.25 2.77
C ARG A 20 -0.49 1.63 1.31
N SER A 21 -0.35 0.65 0.43
CA SER A 21 -0.84 0.70 -0.94
C SER A 21 -1.62 -0.59 -1.24
N SER A 22 -2.73 -0.45 -1.97
CA SER A 22 -3.69 -1.52 -2.12
C SER A 22 -3.21 -2.60 -3.07
N VAL A 23 -2.96 -3.80 -2.54
CA VAL A 23 -2.59 -4.98 -3.36
C VAL A 23 -3.78 -5.48 -4.15
N ARG A 24 -4.99 -5.42 -3.56
CA ARG A 24 -6.21 -5.85 -4.26
C ARG A 24 -6.50 -4.93 -5.45
N GLU A 25 -6.37 -3.62 -5.25
CA GLU A 25 -6.54 -2.67 -6.34
C GLU A 25 -5.43 -2.80 -7.38
N ALA A 26 -4.16 -2.92 -6.96
CA ALA A 26 -3.06 -3.19 -7.87
C ALA A 26 -3.31 -4.44 -8.73
N GLY A 27 -3.86 -5.50 -8.14
CA GLY A 27 -4.24 -6.71 -8.87
C GLY A 27 -5.35 -6.47 -9.90
N ARG A 28 -6.36 -5.65 -9.57
CA ARG A 28 -7.44 -5.26 -10.50
C ARG A 28 -6.89 -4.48 -11.69
N HIS A 29 -6.03 -3.48 -11.43
CA HIS A 29 -5.39 -2.68 -12.47
C HIS A 29 -4.47 -3.54 -13.35
N ALA A 30 -3.65 -4.40 -12.74
CA ALA A 30 -2.78 -5.32 -13.47
C ALA A 30 -3.55 -6.28 -14.39
N ALA A 31 -4.67 -6.84 -13.91
CA ALA A 31 -5.52 -7.71 -14.71
C ALA A 31 -6.13 -6.95 -15.91
N HIS A 32 -6.58 -5.71 -15.68
CA HIS A 32 -7.13 -4.89 -16.75
C HIS A 32 -6.08 -4.55 -17.81
N MET A 33 -4.90 -4.07 -17.40
CA MET A 33 -3.80 -3.78 -18.32
C MET A 33 -3.39 -5.02 -19.13
N LEU A 34 -3.35 -6.20 -18.50
CA LEU A 34 -3.05 -7.44 -19.21
C LEU A 34 -4.09 -7.77 -20.29
N ILE A 35 -5.39 -7.62 -19.98
CA ILE A 35 -6.46 -7.84 -20.94
C ILE A 35 -6.31 -6.86 -22.11
N GLU A 36 -6.08 -5.58 -21.83
CA GLU A 36 -5.89 -4.56 -22.88
C GLU A 36 -4.68 -4.88 -23.77
N MET A 37 -3.57 -5.38 -23.21
CA MET A 37 -2.40 -5.82 -23.97
C MET A 37 -2.70 -7.01 -24.88
N VAL A 38 -3.52 -7.97 -24.43
CA VAL A 38 -3.94 -9.11 -25.24
C VAL A 38 -4.83 -8.66 -26.40
N GLU A 39 -5.75 -7.73 -26.14
CA GLU A 39 -6.66 -7.18 -27.14
C GLU A 39 -5.95 -6.24 -28.13
N ASN A 40 -4.89 -5.55 -27.69
CA ASN A 40 -4.15 -4.55 -28.48
C ASN A 40 -2.63 -4.76 -28.42
N PRO A 41 -2.08 -5.78 -29.11
CA PRO A 41 -0.65 -6.13 -29.01
C PRO A 41 0.33 -5.03 -29.43
N GLU A 42 -0.12 -4.09 -30.28
CA GLU A 42 0.70 -2.99 -30.81
C GLU A 42 0.64 -1.72 -29.92
N ALA A 43 -0.16 -1.71 -28.85
CA ALA A 43 -0.39 -0.51 -28.02
C ALA A 43 0.82 -0.09 -27.16
N GLY A 44 1.90 -0.88 -27.15
CA GLY A 44 3.09 -0.63 -26.34
C GLY A 44 2.89 -0.98 -24.86
N LEU A 45 3.91 -0.70 -24.05
CA LEU A 45 3.86 -0.99 -22.61
C LEU A 45 3.09 0.10 -21.86
N SER A 46 2.17 -0.32 -21.00
CA SER A 46 1.46 0.57 -20.07
C SER A 46 2.11 0.54 -18.68
N GLN A 47 2.09 1.68 -17.98
CA GLN A 47 2.57 1.80 -16.62
C GLN A 47 1.63 2.70 -15.80
N GLU A 48 1.35 2.30 -14.57
CA GLU A 48 0.59 3.07 -13.61
C GLU A 48 1.29 3.08 -12.25
N LEU A 49 1.31 4.24 -11.59
CA LEU A 49 1.82 4.40 -10.23
C LEU A 49 0.64 4.65 -9.29
N LEU A 50 0.47 3.77 -8.31
CA LEU A 50 -0.59 3.91 -7.31
C LEU A 50 -0.12 4.79 -6.15
N GLU A 51 -1.01 5.65 -5.70
CA GLU A 51 -0.80 6.42 -4.48
C GLU A 51 -0.72 5.50 -3.26
N ALA A 52 0.12 5.90 -2.31
CA ALA A 52 0.30 5.22 -1.05
C ALA A 52 0.01 6.16 0.12
N GLU A 53 -0.54 5.60 1.19
CA GLU A 53 -0.90 6.33 2.39
C GLU A 53 0.04 5.97 3.54
N LEU A 54 0.43 6.94 4.36
CA LEU A 54 1.08 6.67 5.64
C LEU A 54 0.02 6.42 6.71
N ILE A 55 0.01 5.21 7.26
CA ILE A 55 -0.85 4.81 8.37
C ILE A 55 -0.03 4.84 9.64
N LEU A 56 -0.45 5.66 10.61
CA LEU A 56 0.18 5.72 11.93
C LEU A 56 -0.42 4.64 12.85
N GLY A 57 0.46 3.85 13.47
CA GLY A 57 0.10 2.84 14.45
C GLY A 57 0.90 3.00 15.74
N LEU A 58 0.71 2.06 16.66
CA LEU A 58 1.35 2.10 17.99
C LEU A 58 2.86 1.84 17.97
N SER A 59 3.39 1.31 16.85
CA SER A 59 4.83 1.04 16.70
C SER A 59 5.67 2.28 16.38
N THR A 60 5.09 3.47 16.30
CA THR A 60 5.82 4.74 16.14
C THR A 60 5.33 5.74 17.16
N GLY A 61 6.26 6.50 17.73
CA GLY A 61 5.96 7.48 18.76
C GLY A 61 6.95 8.64 18.75
N PRO A 62 6.70 9.65 19.58
CA PRO A 62 7.62 10.77 19.71
C PRO A 62 8.99 10.28 20.17
N ARG A 63 10.05 10.85 19.60
CA ARG A 63 11.40 10.66 20.13
C ARG A 63 11.42 11.21 21.56
N MET A 64 11.86 10.40 22.53
CA MET A 64 12.17 10.90 23.86
C MET A 64 13.27 11.96 23.75
N GLN A 65 12.93 13.20 24.08
CA GLN A 65 13.93 14.24 24.29
C GLN A 65 14.39 14.10 25.73
N ASN A 66 15.68 13.79 25.93
CA ASN A 66 16.26 13.94 27.27
C ASN A 66 16.10 15.40 27.68
N ALA A 67 15.65 15.65 28.91
CA ALA A 67 15.64 17.00 29.47
C ALA A 67 17.04 17.59 29.28
N ALA A 68 17.13 18.71 28.58
CA ALA A 68 18.39 19.40 28.38
C ALA A 68 19.03 19.70 29.75
N GLU A 69 20.28 19.30 29.93
CA GLU A 69 21.15 19.73 31.04
C GLU A 69 21.35 21.25 31.00
#